data_AF-A0A2K5UYH3-F1
#
_entry.id   AF-A0A2K5UYH3-F1
#
_cell.length_a   1.000
_cell.length_b   1.000
_cell.length_c   1.000
_cell.angle_alpha   90.00
_cell.angle_beta   90.00
_cell.angle_gamma   90.00
#
_symmetry.space_group_name_H-M   'P 1'
#
loop_
_entity.id
_entity.type
_entity.pdbx_description
1 polymer ?
#
loop_
_entity_poly.entity_id
_entity_poly.type
_entity_poly.pdbx_seq_one_letter_code
_entity_poly.pdbx_strand_id
1 'polypeptide(L)'
;AGHRDGHLETLPGSWPPALRRRLGLFILTPHLPNSALGTCHQSPEDDDRKVRRREKNRVAAQRSRKKQTQKADKLHEEYECLEQENTMLRREIGKLTEELKHLTEALKEHEKMCPLLLCPLNFVPVPPRPDPVAGCLPR
;
A
#
# COMPACT_ATOMS: atom_id res chain seq x y z
N ALA A 1 0.42 -6.46 59.21
CA ALA A 1 1.00 -7.08 58.00
C ALA A 1 1.14 -5.98 56.94
N GLY A 2 2.34 -5.42 56.76
CA GLY A 2 2.59 -4.36 55.80
C GLY A 2 3.20 -4.94 54.52
N HIS A 3 2.51 -4.79 53.39
CA HIS A 3 3.09 -5.00 52.06
C HIS A 3 4.07 -3.86 51.76
N ARG A 4 5.30 -4.19 51.38
CA ARG A 4 6.22 -3.25 50.74
C ARG A 4 6.68 -3.88 49.42
N ASP A 5 6.07 -3.40 48.34
CA ASP A 5 6.52 -3.62 46.97
C ASP A 5 7.96 -3.11 46.82
N GLY A 6 8.88 -4.02 46.53
CA GLY A 6 10.26 -3.70 46.17
C GLY A 6 10.34 -3.40 44.68
N HIS A 7 10.16 -2.13 44.30
CA HIS A 7 10.45 -1.65 42.96
C HIS A 7 11.97 -1.78 42.72
N LEU A 8 12.38 -2.80 41.95
CA LEU A 8 13.76 -2.99 41.55
C LEU A 8 14.09 -1.97 40.44
N GLU A 9 14.48 -0.77 40.86
CA GLU A 9 15.01 0.28 39.99
C GLU A 9 16.18 -0.29 39.18
N THR A 10 15.89 -0.67 37.94
CA THR A 10 16.87 -1.31 37.06
C THR A 10 17.80 -0.23 36.54
N LEU A 11 18.96 -0.10 37.19
CA LEU A 11 19.97 0.89 36.84
C LEU A 11 20.20 0.89 35.33
N PRO A 12 20.25 2.07 34.69
CA PRO A 12 20.33 2.16 33.24
C PRO A 12 21.50 1.37 32.68
N GLY A 13 22.58 1.12 33.43
CA GLY A 13 23.78 0.32 33.10
C GLY A 13 23.59 -1.17 32.74
N SER A 14 22.40 -1.77 32.92
CA SER A 14 22.14 -3.19 32.55
C SER A 14 21.43 -3.42 31.21
N TRP A 15 20.96 -2.35 30.57
CA TRP A 15 20.17 -2.42 29.33
C TRP A 15 21.04 -2.75 28.10
N PRO A 16 20.53 -3.52 27.12
CA PRO A 16 21.27 -3.84 25.90
C PRO A 16 21.58 -2.58 25.06
N PRO A 17 22.71 -2.53 24.31
CA PRO A 17 23.19 -1.33 23.62
C PRO A 17 22.18 -0.71 22.63
N ALA A 18 21.33 -1.52 22.02
CA ALA A 18 20.30 -1.07 21.08
C ALA A 18 19.19 -0.24 21.75
N LEU A 19 18.80 -0.61 22.98
CA LEU A 19 17.73 0.08 23.72
C LEU A 19 18.21 1.43 24.25
N ARG A 20 19.48 1.53 24.65
CA ARG A 20 20.11 2.77 25.11
C ARG A 20 20.18 3.84 24.04
N ARG A 21 20.56 3.45 22.81
CA ARG A 21 20.62 4.37 21.66
C ARG A 21 19.24 4.90 21.29
N ARG A 22 18.20 4.06 21.40
CA ARG A 22 16.82 4.44 21.11
C ARG A 22 16.23 5.43 22.13
N LEU A 23 16.67 5.36 23.39
CA LEU A 23 16.22 6.25 24.46
C LEU A 23 17.16 7.44 24.72
N GLY A 24 18.20 7.60 23.92
CA GLY A 24 19.14 8.72 24.05
C GLY A 24 19.99 8.71 25.33
N LEU A 25 20.07 7.57 26.03
CA LEU A 25 20.95 7.40 27.20
C LEU A 25 22.39 7.14 26.72
N PHE A 26 23.12 8.20 26.41
CA PHE A 26 24.56 8.15 26.16
C PHE A 26 25.27 7.99 27.51
N ILE A 27 25.78 6.79 27.82
CA ILE A 27 26.83 6.69 28.83
C ILE A 27 28.00 7.52 28.30
N LEU A 28 28.40 8.58 29.02
CA LEU A 28 29.66 9.26 28.80
C LEU A 28 30.76 8.20 28.92
N THR A 29 31.17 7.67 27.77
CA THR A 29 32.35 6.84 27.68
C THR A 29 33.50 7.78 28.04
N PRO A 30 34.37 7.47 29.01
CA PRO A 30 35.52 8.30 29.30
C PRO A 30 36.28 8.52 28.01
N HIS A 31 36.43 9.79 27.65
CA HIS A 31 37.15 10.24 26.47
C HIS A 31 38.57 9.66 26.50
N LEU A 32 38.79 8.59 25.73
CA LEU A 32 40.12 8.20 25.31
C LEU A 32 40.67 9.40 24.53
N PRO A 33 41.88 9.91 24.84
CA PRO A 33 42.50 10.89 23.97
C PRO A 33 42.65 10.22 22.61
N ASN A 34 41.93 10.76 21.62
CA ASN A 34 42.00 10.34 20.25
C ASN A 34 43.38 10.75 19.71
N SER A 35 44.41 9.99 20.08
CA SER A 35 45.72 10.00 19.44
C SER A 35 45.57 9.36 18.07
N ALA A 36 44.89 10.09 17.19
CA ALA A 36 44.89 9.91 15.76
C ALA A 36 45.10 11.28 15.11
N LEU A 37 46.14 11.99 15.56
CA LEU A 37 46.89 12.90 14.69
C LEU A 37 47.58 12.04 13.62
N GLY A 38 46.79 11.51 12.69
CA GLY A 38 47.26 11.09 11.38
C GLY A 38 47.39 12.32 10.52
N THR A 39 48.35 13.20 10.83
CA THR A 39 48.76 14.24 9.89
C THR A 39 49.48 13.54 8.75
N CYS A 40 48.69 13.19 7.74
CA CYS A 40 48.95 13.53 6.35
C CYS A 40 50.39 13.32 5.87
N HIS A 41 50.74 12.06 5.60
CA HIS A 41 51.29 11.76 4.28
C HIS A 41 50.12 11.19 3.47
N GLN A 42 49.18 12.05 3.05
CA GLN A 42 48.28 11.69 1.95
C GLN A 42 49.16 11.66 0.73
N SER A 43 49.63 10.47 0.35
CA SER A 43 50.25 10.32 -0.96
C SER A 43 49.21 10.76 -2.00
N PRO A 44 49.60 11.41 -3.10
CA PRO A 44 48.65 11.79 -4.16
C PRO A 44 47.72 10.64 -4.58
N GLU A 45 48.19 9.38 -4.48
CA GLU A 45 47.38 8.18 -4.76
C GLU A 45 46.21 7.96 -3.79
N ASP A 46 46.32 8.38 -2.52
CA ASP A 46 45.23 8.25 -1.52
C ASP A 46 44.11 9.26 -1.78
N ASP A 47 44.46 10.46 -2.24
CA ASP A 47 43.50 11.48 -2.66
C ASP A 47 42.74 11.03 -3.91
N ASP A 48 43.44 10.45 -4.89
CA ASP A 48 42.80 9.86 -6.07
C ASP A 48 41.83 8.74 -5.70
N ARG A 49 42.21 7.84 -4.78
CA ARG A 49 41.33 6.77 -4.27
C ARG A 49 40.07 7.35 -3.62
N LYS A 50 40.21 8.42 -2.83
CA LYS A 50 39.11 9.11 -2.16
C LYS A 50 38.17 9.81 -3.14
N VAL A 51 38.72 10.48 -4.16
CA VAL A 51 37.95 11.08 -5.27
C VAL A 51 37.17 10.00 -6.01
N ARG A 52 37.82 8.89 -6.39
CA ARG A 52 37.14 7.75 -7.04
C ARG A 52 36.04 7.16 -6.16
N ARG A 53 36.23 7.08 -4.84
CA ARG A 53 35.20 6.60 -3.90
C ARG A 53 34.01 7.55 -3.83
N ARG A 54 34.25 8.86 -3.72
CA ARG A 54 33.21 9.90 -3.71
C ARG A 54 32.41 9.88 -5.00
N GLU A 55 33.08 9.74 -6.14
CA GLU A 55 32.41 9.69 -7.43
C GLU A 55 31.52 8.44 -7.57
N LYS A 56 32.02 7.26 -7.16
CA LYS A 56 31.19 6.04 -7.11
C LYS A 56 29.97 6.21 -6.20
N ASN A 57 30.13 6.81 -5.03
CA ASN A 57 29.03 7.06 -4.12
C ASN A 57 28.03 8.10 -4.67
N ARG A 58 28.52 9.16 -5.33
CA ARG A 58 27.69 10.17 -6.00
C ARG A 58 26.78 9.52 -7.04
N VAL A 59 27.34 8.68 -7.90
CA VAL A 59 26.57 7.94 -8.91
C VAL A 59 25.60 6.95 -8.27
N ALA A 60 26.02 6.22 -7.21
CA ALA A 60 25.15 5.29 -6.51
C ALA A 60 23.96 6.00 -5.85
N ALA A 61 24.19 7.12 -5.17
CA ALA A 61 23.16 7.94 -4.56
C ALA A 61 22.20 8.51 -5.62
N GLN A 62 22.72 9.01 -6.75
CA GLN A 62 21.89 9.50 -7.85
C GLN A 62 21.01 8.38 -8.43
N ARG A 63 21.57 7.19 -8.67
CA ARG A 63 20.79 6.03 -9.16
C ARG A 63 19.72 5.60 -8.16
N SER A 64 20.04 5.58 -6.86
CA SER A 64 19.08 5.25 -5.80
C SER A 64 17.92 6.24 -5.76
N ARG A 65 18.21 7.55 -5.79
CA ARG A 65 17.19 8.61 -5.85
C ARG A 65 16.32 8.46 -7.11
N LYS A 66 16.94 8.29 -8.28
CA LYS A 66 16.22 8.10 -9.54
C LYS A 66 15.30 6.88 -9.49
N LYS A 67 15.78 5.75 -8.96
CA LYS A 67 14.96 4.53 -8.81
C LYS A 67 13.76 4.77 -7.88
N GLN A 68 13.94 5.54 -6.83
CA GLN A 68 12.84 5.85 -5.89
C GLN A 68 11.81 6.79 -6.51
N THR A 69 12.25 7.84 -7.21
CA THR A 69 11.36 8.73 -7.97
C THR A 69 10.59 7.96 -9.04
N GLN A 70 11.26 7.17 -9.87
CA GLN A 70 10.60 6.35 -10.90
C GLN A 70 9.58 5.36 -10.33
N LYS A 71 9.83 4.81 -9.13
CA LYS A 71 8.86 3.94 -8.47
C LYS A 71 7.61 4.73 -8.04
N ALA A 72 7.78 5.93 -7.51
CA ALA A 72 6.67 6.79 -7.13
C ALA A 72 5.85 7.21 -8.36
N ASP A 73 6.54 7.62 -9.44
CA ASP A 73 5.90 8.03 -10.69
C ASP A 73 5.08 6.88 -11.29
N LYS A 74 5.67 5.68 -11.39
CA LYS A 74 4.97 4.49 -11.91
C LYS A 74 3.74 4.12 -11.08
N LEU A 75 3.83 4.22 -9.75
CA LEU A 75 2.67 3.97 -8.89
C LEU A 75 1.58 5.02 -9.07
N HIS A 76 1.96 6.28 -9.32
CA HIS A 76 1.00 7.34 -9.57
C HIS A 76 0.30 7.16 -10.92
N GLU A 77 1.06 6.85 -11.97
CA GLU A 77 0.51 6.55 -13.31
C GLU A 77 -0.47 5.37 -13.24
N GLU A 78 -0.12 4.28 -12.53
CA GLU A 78 -1.00 3.12 -12.33
C GLU A 78 -2.28 3.50 -11.58
N TYR A 79 -2.15 4.30 -10.52
CA TYR A 79 -3.30 4.80 -9.76
C TYR A 79 -4.24 5.63 -10.64
N GLU A 80 -3.71 6.57 -11.43
CA GLU A 80 -4.50 7.41 -12.31
C GLU A 80 -5.22 6.60 -13.39
N CYS A 81 -4.55 5.61 -13.98
CA CYS A 81 -5.17 4.68 -14.93
C CYS A 81 -6.35 3.93 -14.30
N LEU A 82 -6.16 3.40 -13.08
CA LEU A 82 -7.21 2.67 -12.36
C LEU A 82 -8.38 3.57 -11.97
N GLU A 83 -8.13 4.81 -11.53
CA GLU A 83 -9.19 5.79 -11.25
C GLU A 83 -10.00 6.11 -12.51
N GLN A 84 -9.33 6.31 -13.65
CA GLN A 84 -10.02 6.54 -14.92
C GLN A 84 -10.89 5.35 -15.31
N GLU A 85 -10.37 4.13 -15.24
CA GLU A 85 -11.15 2.92 -15.51
C GLU A 85 -12.32 2.77 -14.53
N ASN A 86 -12.09 3.03 -13.23
CA ASN A 86 -13.14 2.96 -12.22
C ASN A 86 -14.27 3.96 -12.51
N THR A 87 -13.94 5.20 -12.88
CA THR A 87 -14.95 6.20 -13.25
C THR A 87 -15.72 5.79 -14.50
N MET A 88 -15.06 5.19 -15.49
CA MET A 88 -15.70 4.68 -16.69
C MET A 88 -16.69 3.56 -16.37
N LEU A 89 -16.25 2.56 -15.59
CA LEU A 89 -17.09 1.44 -15.17
C LEU A 89 -18.29 1.91 -14.34
N ARG A 90 -18.11 2.85 -13.41
CA ARG A 90 -19.22 3.43 -12.63
C ARG A 90 -20.26 4.11 -13.51
N ARG A 91 -19.82 4.85 -14.54
CA ARG A 91 -20.74 5.46 -15.52
C ARG A 91 -21.52 4.40 -16.28
N GLU A 92 -20.84 3.34 -16.72
CA GLU A 92 -21.48 2.27 -17.47
C GLU A 92 -22.49 1.49 -16.62
N ILE A 93 -22.14 1.19 -15.37
CA ILE A 93 -23.09 0.64 -14.38
C ILE A 93 -24.32 1.55 -14.26
N GLY A 94 -24.12 2.87 -14.17
CA GLY A 94 -25.19 3.85 -14.12
C GLY A 94 -26.14 3.75 -15.31
N LYS A 95 -25.60 3.81 -16.53
CA LYS A 95 -26.38 3.70 -17.78
C LYS A 95 -27.16 2.40 -17.85
N LEU A 96 -26.51 1.26 -17.62
CA LEU A 96 -27.16 -0.05 -17.67
C LEU A 96 -28.25 -0.19 -16.60
N THR A 97 -28.05 0.42 -15.43
CA THR A 97 -29.07 0.45 -14.38
C THR A 97 -30.29 1.26 -14.80
N GLU A 98 -30.08 2.40 -15.47
CA GLU A 98 -31.16 3.23 -16.02
C GLU A 98 -31.91 2.50 -17.13
N GLU A 99 -31.19 1.84 -18.05
CA GLU A 99 -31.79 1.02 -19.11
C GLU A 99 -32.63 -0.13 -18.53
N LEU A 100 -32.10 -0.84 -17.53
CA LEU A 100 -32.83 -1.92 -16.86
C LEU A 100 -34.11 -1.40 -16.19
N LYS A 101 -34.05 -0.26 -15.51
CA LYS A 101 -35.23 0.39 -14.92
C LYS A 101 -36.26 0.74 -15.99
N HIS A 102 -35.82 1.39 -17.07
CA HIS A 102 -36.69 1.79 -18.17
C HIS A 102 -37.40 0.58 -18.81
N LEU A 103 -36.66 -0.48 -19.13
CA LEU A 103 -37.22 -1.71 -19.69
C LEU A 103 -38.18 -2.41 -18.72
N THR A 104 -37.84 -2.43 -17.43
CA THR A 104 -38.71 -2.99 -16.39
C THR A 104 -40.02 -2.22 -16.27
N GLU A 105 -39.97 -0.89 -16.32
CA GLU A 105 -41.17 -0.03 -16.31
C GLU A 105 -42.01 -0.22 -17.56
N ALA A 106 -41.39 -0.25 -18.73
CA ALA A 106 -42.08 -0.51 -19.99
C ALA A 106 -42.77 -1.88 -20.00
N LEU A 107 -42.11 -2.91 -19.46
CA LEU A 107 -42.69 -4.24 -19.31
C LEU A 107 -43.90 -4.21 -18.36
N LYS A 108 -43.74 -3.62 -17.16
CA LYS A 108 -44.85 -3.48 -16.19
C LYS A 108 -46.05 -2.73 -16.77
N GLU A 109 -45.81 -1.72 -17.59
CA GLU A 109 -46.89 -0.99 -18.25
C GLU A 109 -47.60 -1.86 -19.28
N HIS A 110 -46.84 -2.61 -20.09
CA HIS A 110 -47.40 -3.58 -21.03
C HIS A 110 -48.22 -4.66 -20.32
N GLU A 111 -47.73 -5.19 -19.18
CA GLU A 111 -48.41 -6.24 -18.42
C GLU A 111 -49.85 -5.84 -18.02
N LYS A 112 -50.08 -4.56 -17.69
CA LYS A 112 -51.41 -4.04 -17.33
C LYS A 112 -52.42 -4.09 -18.47
N MET A 113 -51.97 -4.10 -19.72
CA MET A 113 -52.84 -4.16 -20.89
C MET A 113 -52.72 -5.47 -21.69
N CYS A 114 -51.84 -6.38 -21.26
CA CYS A 114 -51.54 -7.59 -22.00
C CYS A 114 -52.73 -8.57 -21.95
N PRO A 115 -53.43 -8.82 -23.07
CA PRO A 115 -54.58 -9.72 -23.07
C PRO A 115 -54.20 -11.16 -22.69
N LEU A 116 -52.94 -11.55 -22.89
CA LEU A 116 -52.42 -12.88 -22.55
C LEU A 116 -52.23 -13.07 -21.03
N LEU A 117 -51.95 -11.99 -20.29
CA LEU A 117 -51.80 -12.03 -18.82
C LEU A 117 -53.12 -11.77 -18.10
N LEU A 118 -54.01 -10.98 -18.71
CA LEU A 118 -55.34 -10.67 -18.17
C LEU A 118 -56.37 -11.79 -18.42
N CYS A 119 -56.04 -12.80 -19.22
CA CYS A 119 -56.93 -13.91 -19.55
C CYS A 119 -56.48 -15.19 -18.80
N PRO A 120 -57.33 -15.83 -17.97
CA PRO A 120 -56.92 -16.89 -17.03
C PRO A 120 -56.40 -18.21 -17.64
N LEU A 121 -56.38 -18.38 -18.97
CA LEU A 121 -56.31 -19.71 -19.59
C LEU A 121 -54.95 -20.11 -20.20
N ASN A 122 -53.87 -19.32 -20.07
CA ASN A 122 -52.60 -19.62 -20.76
C ASN A 122 -51.33 -19.58 -19.90
N PHE A 123 -51.39 -19.92 -18.61
CA PHE A 123 -50.17 -20.20 -17.84
C PHE A 123 -49.95 -21.70 -17.69
N VAL A 124 -49.21 -22.28 -18.63
CA VAL A 124 -48.46 -23.52 -18.35
C VAL A 124 -47.39 -23.16 -17.32
N PRO A 125 -47.28 -23.85 -16.17
CA PRO A 125 -46.21 -23.59 -15.22
C PRO A 125 -44.86 -23.87 -15.89
N VAL A 126 -44.11 -22.80 -16.19
CA VAL A 126 -42.72 -22.93 -16.63
C VAL A 126 -41.91 -23.38 -15.41
N PRO A 127 -41.20 -24.53 -15.45
CA PRO A 127 -40.36 -24.96 -14.35
C PRO A 127 -39.30 -23.89 -14.04
N PRO A 128 -38.95 -23.68 -12.76
CA PRO A 128 -37.90 -22.75 -12.40
C PRO A 128 -36.61 -23.12 -13.15
N ARG A 129 -36.06 -22.13 -13.88
CA ARG A 129 -34.75 -22.24 -14.54
C ARG A 129 -33.71 -22.46 -13.44
N PRO A 130 -32.88 -23.52 -13.50
CA PRO A 130 -31.74 -23.63 -12.59
C PRO A 130 -30.75 -22.50 -12.90
N ASP A 131 -30.41 -21.73 -11.86
CA ASP A 131 -29.43 -20.63 -11.94
C ASP A 131 -28.10 -21.15 -12.51
N PRO A 132 -27.57 -20.55 -13.60
CA PRO A 132 -26.22 -20.82 -14.00
C PRO A 132 -25.28 -20.06 -13.05
N VAL A 133 -24.42 -20.83 -12.41
CA VAL A 133 -23.06 -20.46 -11.97
C VAL A 133 -22.90 -19.59 -10.71
N ALA A 134 -22.96 -20.26 -9.55
CA ALA A 134 -22.00 -20.00 -8.48
C ALA A 134 -20.63 -20.58 -8.88
N GLY A 135 -20.01 -19.99 -9.91
CA GLY A 135 -18.63 -20.30 -10.30
C GLY A 135 -17.68 -19.60 -9.35
N CYS A 136 -17.17 -20.34 -8.37
CA CYS A 136 -16.11 -19.89 -7.47
C CYS A 136 -14.93 -19.33 -8.27
N LEU A 137 -14.62 -18.04 -8.09
CA LEU A 137 -13.37 -17.46 -8.56
C LEU A 137 -12.23 -17.91 -7.63
N PRO A 138 -11.10 -18.42 -8.17
CA PRO A 138 -9.95 -18.74 -7.35
C PRO A 138 -9.25 -17.46 -6.85
N ARG A 139 -8.72 -17.58 -5.64
CA ARG A 139 -8.06 -16.54 -4.85
C ARG A 139 -6.61 -16.33 -5.25
#